data_AF-A0A510XU79-F1
#
_entry.id   AF-A0A510XU79-F1
#
_cell.length_a   1.000
_cell.length_b   1.000
_cell.length_c   1.000
_cell.angle_alpha   90.00
_cell.angle_beta   90.00
_cell.angle_gamma   90.00
#
_symmetry.space_group_name_H-M   'P 1'
#
loop_
_entity.id
_entity.type
_entity.pdbx_description
1 polymer ?
#
loop_
_entity_poly.entity_id
_entity_poly.type
_entity_poly.pdbx_seq_one_letter_code
_entity_poly.pdbx_strand_id
1 'polypeptide(L)'
;MNRRYQHGYILTIELILIITILIIGSIGGVILVRDALIKRYQTKVDNQITVIDANNTPLGIAIGFDEHQAPLIFYTDRQANATYRALIGIRDDRFTSREAIYYDAPNCQGNPCIKSLSDELSDSFGVSKTPNSGNVSYINALQQGPNYAIGQLNNSVIGQLLKSTALACPATGDEIVSRYMSQKVVSGNPCESFSIDKQPADSSCLVGVTALGNPLLGIDSAQLSQSCSDCKTGYESQGDILDLYLPQVEILLNTTLDALAVLGIAANVDVELGSVCCPQGTRLEEDENIVETLVFTILQTTFKLLGIDLINNELIIQTLALLGIEPGVTYCETTLNLTRAGPVINTVTGEPALNNLLPPFRVSLPSHTSANSTHWISTPPRGEGVRP
;
A
#
# COMPACT_ATOMS: atom_id res chain seq x y z
N MET A 1 97.23 -13.21 29.36
CA MET A 1 96.59 -11.91 29.64
C MET A 1 95.57 -11.63 28.54
N ASN A 2 94.30 -11.96 28.77
CA ASN A 2 93.22 -11.68 27.81
C ASN A 2 92.35 -10.54 28.33
N ARG A 3 92.35 -9.39 27.63
CA ARG A 3 91.42 -8.29 27.88
C ARG A 3 90.06 -8.66 27.31
N ARG A 4 89.05 -8.79 28.17
CA ARG A 4 87.63 -8.81 27.75
C ARG A 4 87.17 -7.37 27.54
N TYR A 5 86.75 -7.04 26.32
CA TYR A 5 86.01 -5.80 26.04
C TYR A 5 84.53 -6.00 26.41
N GLN A 6 84.10 -5.39 27.53
CA GLN A 6 82.69 -5.24 27.84
C GLN A 6 82.09 -4.20 26.88
N HIS A 7 81.25 -4.64 25.95
CA HIS A 7 80.43 -3.75 25.14
C HIS A 7 79.20 -3.36 25.96
N GLY A 8 79.31 -2.28 26.74
CA GLY A 8 78.17 -1.67 27.41
C GLY A 8 77.34 -0.89 26.41
N TYR A 9 76.09 -1.31 26.16
CA TYR A 9 75.11 -0.46 25.51
C TYR A 9 74.76 0.69 26.48
N ILE A 10 75.07 1.93 26.09
CA ILE A 10 74.62 3.13 26.81
C ILE A 10 73.16 3.34 26.42
N LEU A 11 72.23 2.74 27.17
CA LEU A 11 70.85 3.19 27.17
C LEU A 11 70.83 4.53 27.93
N THR A 12 70.64 5.63 27.21
CA THR A 12 70.42 6.93 27.82
C THR A 12 69.11 6.88 28.63
N ILE A 13 69.10 7.54 29.78
CA ILE A 13 67.92 7.60 30.68
C ILE A 13 66.65 8.03 29.91
N GLU A 14 66.80 8.90 28.91
CA GLU A 14 65.70 9.34 28.04
C GLU A 14 65.05 8.19 27.25
N LEU A 15 65.85 7.23 26.74
CA LEU A 15 65.31 6.10 25.99
C LEU A 15 64.51 5.16 26.90
N ILE A 16 64.99 4.91 28.13
CA ILE A 16 64.25 4.12 29.12
C ILE A 16 62.94 4.82 29.47
N LEU A 17 62.97 6.15 29.66
CA LEU A 17 61.81 6.93 30.03
C LEU A 17 60.76 6.93 28.91
N ILE A 18 61.17 7.11 27.66
CA ILE A 18 60.27 7.01 26.50
C ILE A 18 59.64 5.61 26.41
N ILE A 19 60.45 4.55 26.52
CA ILE A 19 59.95 3.17 26.43
C ILE A 19 58.96 2.87 27.56
N THR A 20 59.23 3.30 28.80
CA THR A 20 58.30 3.06 29.93
C THR A 20 56.98 3.82 29.78
N ILE A 21 56.99 5.08 29.36
CA ILE A 21 55.76 5.84 29.08
C ILE A 21 54.97 5.19 27.95
N LEU A 22 55.65 4.75 26.90
CA LEU A 22 55.00 4.16 25.73
C LEU A 22 54.40 2.78 26.07
N ILE A 23 55.11 1.92 26.79
CA ILE A 23 54.62 0.60 27.19
C ILE A 23 53.50 0.70 28.23
N ILE A 24 53.68 1.49 29.29
CA ILE A 24 52.66 1.62 30.35
C ILE A 24 51.42 2.35 29.80
N GLY A 25 51.62 3.40 29.01
CA GLY A 25 50.53 4.14 28.36
C GLY A 25 49.75 3.30 27.34
N SER A 26 50.43 2.47 26.55
CA SER A 26 49.75 1.61 25.57
C SER A 26 49.01 0.43 26.22
N ILE A 27 49.57 -0.19 27.26
CA ILE A 27 48.85 -1.24 28.02
C ILE A 27 47.60 -0.66 28.70
N GLY A 28 47.71 0.51 29.33
CA GLY A 28 46.56 1.21 29.92
C GLY A 28 45.49 1.56 28.89
N GLY A 29 45.90 2.07 27.72
CA GLY A 29 45.00 2.38 26.61
C GLY A 29 44.24 1.16 26.07
N VAL A 30 44.91 0.02 25.89
CA VAL A 30 44.28 -1.22 25.42
C VAL A 30 43.26 -1.76 26.42
N ILE A 31 43.55 -1.69 27.72
CA ILE A 31 42.63 -2.15 28.76
C ILE A 31 41.37 -1.28 28.80
N LEU A 32 41.52 0.04 28.70
CA LEU A 32 40.37 0.97 28.67
C LEU A 32 39.49 0.77 27.42
N VAL A 33 40.10 0.55 26.25
CA VAL A 33 39.35 0.25 25.02
C VAL A 33 38.61 -1.07 25.14
N ARG A 34 39.25 -2.12 25.69
CA ARG A 34 38.61 -3.42 25.92
C ARG A 34 37.43 -3.30 26.89
N ASP A 35 37.62 -2.60 28.01
CA ASP A 35 36.57 -2.41 29.01
C ASP A 35 35.39 -1.60 28.46
N ALA A 36 35.68 -0.54 27.67
CA ALA A 36 34.64 0.22 26.97
C ALA A 36 33.89 -0.61 25.93
N LEU A 37 34.58 -1.50 25.20
CA LEU A 37 33.96 -2.40 24.23
C LEU A 37 33.10 -3.47 24.90
N ILE A 38 33.58 -4.07 26.00
CA ILE A 38 32.83 -5.06 26.78
C ILE A 38 31.60 -4.41 27.40
N LYS A 39 31.74 -3.24 28.03
CA LYS A 39 30.62 -2.46 28.57
C LYS A 39 29.60 -2.15 27.48
N ARG A 40 30.04 -1.62 26.33
CA ARG A 40 29.14 -1.32 25.19
C ARG A 40 28.43 -2.57 24.66
N TYR A 41 29.10 -3.72 24.65
CA TYR A 41 28.52 -4.99 24.21
C TYR A 41 27.50 -5.51 25.22
N GLN A 42 27.84 -5.50 26.51
CA GLN A 42 26.95 -5.90 27.61
C GLN A 42 25.71 -5.01 27.69
N THR A 43 25.86 -3.68 27.64
CA THR A 43 24.72 -2.75 27.64
C THR A 43 23.78 -2.94 26.44
N LYS A 44 24.31 -3.39 25.29
CA LYS A 44 23.47 -3.72 24.12
C LYS A 44 22.68 -5.02 24.30
N VAL A 45 23.22 -6.01 25.01
CA VAL A 45 22.56 -7.30 25.26
C VAL A 45 21.54 -7.17 26.41
N ASP A 46 21.85 -6.37 27.43
CA ASP A 46 21.02 -6.20 28.63
C ASP A 46 19.66 -5.52 28.37
N ASN A 47 19.45 -4.89 27.22
CA ASN A 47 18.20 -4.23 26.85
C ASN A 47 17.48 -4.90 25.67
N GLN A 48 17.95 -6.05 25.19
CA GLN A 48 17.35 -6.72 24.03
C GLN A 48 16.14 -7.54 24.44
N ILE A 49 14.99 -7.13 23.93
CA ILE A 49 13.73 -7.85 24.06
C ILE A 49 13.71 -8.95 22.99
N THR A 50 13.63 -10.22 23.40
CA THR A 50 13.60 -11.36 22.46
C THR A 50 12.19 -11.95 22.41
N VAL A 51 11.69 -12.25 21.21
CA VAL A 51 10.39 -12.93 21.06
C VAL A 51 10.61 -14.43 20.94
N ILE A 52 9.83 -15.21 21.68
CA ILE A 52 9.88 -16.68 21.74
C ILE A 52 8.53 -17.30 21.40
N ASP A 53 8.55 -18.52 20.87
CA ASP A 53 7.35 -19.34 20.63
C ASP A 53 6.93 -20.11 21.91
N ALA A 54 5.86 -20.90 21.80
CA ALA A 54 5.38 -21.76 22.89
C ALA A 54 6.38 -22.84 23.34
N ASN A 55 7.31 -23.23 22.47
CA ASN A 55 8.36 -24.21 22.73
C ASN A 55 9.67 -23.56 23.22
N ASN A 56 9.68 -22.26 23.50
CA ASN A 56 10.86 -21.44 23.84
C ASN A 56 11.90 -21.32 22.71
N THR A 57 11.50 -21.53 21.46
CA THR A 57 12.31 -21.24 20.27
C THR A 57 12.40 -19.72 20.10
N PRO A 58 13.60 -19.12 19.99
CA PRO A 58 13.73 -17.69 19.72
C PRO A 58 13.38 -17.38 18.26
N LEU A 59 12.44 -16.47 18.04
CA LEU A 59 12.06 -15.98 16.71
C LEU A 59 13.01 -14.86 16.26
N GLY A 60 13.38 -13.97 17.17
CA GLY A 60 14.22 -12.82 16.88
C GLY A 60 14.21 -11.75 17.97
N ILE A 61 15.04 -10.74 17.78
CA ILE A 61 15.13 -9.56 18.65
C ILE A 61 14.09 -8.55 18.17
N ALA A 62 13.26 -8.06 19.09
CA ALA A 62 12.29 -7.01 18.80
C ALA A 62 13.02 -5.70 18.52
N ILE A 63 12.74 -5.10 17.36
CA ILE A 63 13.30 -3.80 16.95
C ILE A 63 12.45 -2.62 17.40
N GLY A 64 11.19 -2.87 17.75
CA GLY A 64 10.20 -1.89 18.13
C GLY A 64 8.84 -2.56 18.35
N PHE A 65 7.81 -1.75 18.51
CA PHE A 65 6.43 -2.19 18.68
C PHE A 65 5.53 -1.47 17.70
N ASP A 66 4.49 -2.14 17.22
CA ASP A 66 3.45 -1.51 16.41
C ASP A 66 2.45 -0.70 17.26
N GLU A 67 1.48 -0.07 16.59
CA GLU A 67 0.42 0.71 17.23
C GLU A 67 -0.44 -0.07 18.23
N HIS A 68 -0.40 -1.41 18.16
CA HIS A 68 -1.09 -2.32 19.04
C HIS A 68 -0.16 -3.00 20.05
N GLN A 69 1.04 -2.45 20.26
CA GLN A 69 2.06 -2.96 21.16
C GLN A 69 2.55 -4.39 20.83
N ALA A 70 2.37 -4.85 19.59
CA ALA A 70 2.92 -6.11 19.14
C ALA A 70 4.41 -5.91 18.80
N PRO A 71 5.34 -6.73 19.32
CA PRO A 71 6.75 -6.64 18.98
C PRO A 71 6.98 -6.88 17.49
N LEU A 72 7.82 -6.05 16.90
CA LEU A 72 8.22 -6.11 15.49
C LEU A 72 9.58 -6.79 15.35
N ILE A 73 9.71 -7.72 14.41
CA ILE A 73 10.96 -8.41 14.09
C ILE A 73 11.29 -8.33 12.59
N PHE A 74 12.58 -8.48 12.25
CA PHE A 74 13.00 -8.68 10.88
C PHE A 74 13.08 -10.17 10.54
N TYR A 75 12.34 -10.58 9.53
CA TYR A 75 12.55 -11.86 8.86
C TYR A 75 13.39 -11.65 7.61
N THR A 76 14.43 -12.47 7.41
CA THR A 76 15.26 -12.41 6.20
C THR A 76 14.80 -13.48 5.22
N ASP A 77 14.38 -13.08 4.01
CA ASP A 77 14.09 -14.04 2.94
C ASP A 77 15.40 -14.66 2.43
N ARG A 78 15.60 -15.94 2.75
CA ARG A 78 16.78 -16.71 2.34
C ARG A 78 16.63 -17.36 0.97
N GLN A 79 15.44 -17.29 0.37
CA GLN A 79 15.16 -17.83 -0.96
C GLN A 79 15.52 -16.81 -2.06
N ALA A 80 15.52 -15.52 -1.75
CA ALA A 80 15.81 -14.47 -2.71
C ALA A 80 17.31 -14.35 -3.01
N ASN A 81 17.65 -13.88 -4.21
CA ASN A 81 19.04 -13.64 -4.63
C ASN A 81 19.73 -12.53 -3.80
N ALA A 82 18.94 -11.60 -3.25
CA ALA A 82 19.39 -10.55 -2.35
C ALA A 82 18.83 -10.78 -0.94
N THR A 83 19.49 -10.19 0.06
CA THR A 83 19.13 -10.32 1.48
C THR A 83 17.96 -9.41 1.86
N TYR A 84 16.82 -9.61 1.21
CA TYR A 84 15.59 -8.87 1.52
C TYR A 84 15.07 -9.23 2.90
N ARG A 85 14.50 -8.22 3.56
CA ARG A 85 13.94 -8.32 4.90
C ARG A 85 12.49 -7.90 4.91
N ALA A 86 11.64 -8.73 5.52
CA ALA A 86 10.27 -8.41 5.84
C ALA A 86 10.17 -7.96 7.30
N LEU A 87 9.41 -6.90 7.56
CA LEU A 87 9.06 -6.47 8.91
C LEU A 87 7.77 -7.17 9.34
N ILE A 88 7.83 -7.98 10.39
CA ILE A 88 6.72 -8.81 10.85
C ILE A 88 6.39 -8.44 12.29
N GLY A 89 5.13 -8.12 12.56
CA GLY A 89 4.61 -8.01 13.92
C GLY A 89 4.23 -9.37 14.47
N ILE A 90 4.48 -9.58 15.76
CA ILE A 90 4.17 -10.84 16.44
C ILE A 90 3.14 -10.55 17.53
N ARG A 91 1.92 -11.03 17.33
CA ARG A 91 0.89 -11.07 18.37
C ARG A 91 1.01 -12.37 19.15
N ASP A 92 0.23 -12.51 20.21
CA ASP A 92 0.19 -13.75 21.00
C ASP A 92 -0.27 -14.96 20.17
N ASP A 93 -1.22 -14.76 19.25
CA ASP A 93 -1.83 -15.84 18.45
C ASP A 93 -1.35 -15.91 17.00
N ARG A 94 -0.79 -14.83 16.44
CA ARG A 94 -0.49 -14.73 15.00
C ARG A 94 0.64 -13.78 14.61
N PHE A 95 1.04 -13.87 13.34
CA PHE A 95 1.90 -12.88 12.69
C PHE A 95 1.08 -11.78 12.04
N THR A 96 1.66 -10.58 11.95
CA THR A 96 1.03 -9.41 11.34
C THR A 96 1.98 -8.64 10.41
N SER A 97 1.39 -7.95 9.45
CA SER A 97 2.03 -7.04 8.50
C SER A 97 1.13 -5.83 8.26
N ARG A 98 1.72 -4.70 7.87
CA ARG A 98 0.94 -3.52 7.46
C ARG A 98 0.18 -3.77 6.15
N GLU A 99 0.79 -4.49 5.23
CA GLU A 99 0.16 -4.81 3.96
C GLU A 99 -0.96 -5.85 4.11
N ALA A 100 -2.01 -5.66 3.31
CA ALA A 100 -3.09 -6.62 3.16
C ALA A 100 -2.82 -7.56 1.97
N ILE A 101 -3.39 -8.75 2.03
CA ILE A 101 -3.45 -9.68 0.90
C ILE A 101 -4.88 -9.72 0.38
N TYR A 102 -5.04 -9.59 -0.92
CA TYR A 102 -6.29 -9.64 -1.65
C TYR A 102 -6.52 -11.02 -2.24
N TYR A 103 -7.77 -11.44 -2.35
CA TYR A 103 -8.16 -12.77 -2.79
C TYR A 103 -9.35 -12.70 -3.75
N ASP A 104 -9.30 -13.57 -4.75
CA ASP A 104 -10.32 -13.74 -5.80
C ASP A 104 -11.52 -14.59 -5.36
N ALA A 105 -11.48 -15.17 -4.16
CA ALA A 105 -12.60 -15.92 -3.59
C ALA A 105 -12.97 -15.41 -2.18
N PRO A 106 -14.22 -15.63 -1.73
CA PRO A 106 -14.65 -15.21 -0.40
C PRO A 106 -13.84 -15.91 0.71
N ASN A 107 -13.82 -15.30 1.90
CA ASN A 107 -13.13 -15.84 3.09
C ASN A 107 -11.62 -16.04 2.92
N CYS A 108 -10.97 -15.19 2.12
CA CYS A 108 -9.52 -15.17 1.92
C CYS A 108 -8.99 -16.51 1.41
N GLN A 109 -9.75 -17.10 0.50
CA GLN A 109 -9.42 -18.32 -0.23
C GLN A 109 -9.02 -17.97 -1.67
N GLY A 110 -8.50 -18.95 -2.40
CA GLY A 110 -8.15 -18.78 -3.80
C GLY A 110 -6.74 -18.19 -3.99
N ASN A 111 -6.55 -17.40 -5.04
CA ASN A 111 -5.24 -16.89 -5.43
C ASN A 111 -4.90 -15.62 -4.64
N PRO A 112 -3.81 -15.62 -3.86
CA PRO A 112 -3.42 -14.44 -3.11
C PRO A 112 -2.75 -13.41 -4.03
N CYS A 113 -3.14 -12.16 -3.88
CA CYS A 113 -2.58 -11.01 -4.57
C CYS A 113 -2.17 -9.93 -3.57
N ILE A 114 -1.11 -9.21 -3.88
CA ILE A 114 -0.55 -8.16 -3.02
C ILE A 114 -0.36 -6.91 -3.87
N LYS A 115 -0.68 -5.75 -3.29
CA LYS A 115 -0.40 -4.48 -3.95
C LYS A 115 1.10 -4.35 -4.21
N SER A 116 1.47 -3.79 -5.35
CA SER A 116 2.85 -3.39 -5.64
C SER A 116 3.40 -2.46 -4.55
N LEU A 117 4.70 -2.15 -4.60
CA LEU A 117 5.31 -1.22 -3.64
C LEU A 117 4.48 0.06 -3.53
N SER A 118 4.03 0.35 -2.31
CA SER A 118 3.06 1.39 -2.00
C SER A 118 3.55 2.78 -2.40
N ASP A 119 2.63 3.65 -2.82
CA ASP A 119 2.87 5.09 -3.05
C ASP A 119 2.09 5.92 -2.02
N GLU A 120 2.76 6.87 -1.36
CA GLU A 120 2.17 7.69 -0.29
C GLU A 120 0.90 8.44 -0.72
N LEU A 121 0.80 8.81 -2.00
CA LEU A 121 -0.35 9.56 -2.52
C LEU A 121 -1.64 8.74 -2.54
N SER A 122 -1.56 7.44 -2.83
CA SER A 122 -2.73 6.55 -2.93
C SER A 122 -2.90 5.62 -1.72
N ASP A 123 -1.80 5.26 -1.05
CA ASP A 123 -1.78 4.23 0.00
C ASP A 123 -1.71 4.78 1.42
N SER A 124 -1.65 6.10 1.59
CA SER A 124 -1.64 6.70 2.93
C SER A 124 -3.00 6.62 3.62
N PHE A 125 -4.10 6.39 2.88
CA PHE A 125 -5.43 6.30 3.48
C PHE A 125 -5.72 4.89 4.01
N GLY A 126 -6.02 4.81 5.31
CA GLY A 126 -6.42 3.54 5.95
C GLY A 126 -7.86 3.17 5.67
N VAL A 127 -8.30 2.03 6.21
CA VAL A 127 -9.70 1.53 6.09
C VAL A 127 -10.72 2.55 6.58
N SER A 128 -10.34 3.41 7.54
CA SER A 128 -11.17 4.49 8.07
C SER A 128 -11.10 5.79 7.24
N LYS A 129 -10.47 5.77 6.06
CA LYS A 129 -10.16 6.93 5.20
C LYS A 129 -9.37 8.03 5.89
N THR A 130 -8.69 7.71 6.99
CA THR A 130 -7.77 8.61 7.68
C THR A 130 -6.43 8.68 6.93
N PRO A 131 -5.92 9.88 6.62
CA PRO A 131 -4.59 10.01 6.00
C PRO A 131 -3.50 9.46 6.93
N ASN A 132 -2.44 8.94 6.33
CA ASN A 132 -1.30 8.25 6.98
C ASN A 132 -1.63 6.98 7.78
N SER A 133 -2.84 6.43 7.66
CA SER A 133 -3.24 5.16 8.32
C SER A 133 -3.34 3.98 7.37
N GLY A 134 -2.94 4.15 6.12
CA GLY A 134 -2.97 3.10 5.10
C GLY A 134 -1.75 2.18 5.08
N ASN A 135 -1.79 1.26 4.12
CA ASN A 135 -0.86 0.16 3.99
C ASN A 135 0.35 0.62 3.17
N VAL A 136 1.34 1.21 3.85
CA VAL A 136 2.56 1.71 3.20
C VAL A 136 3.78 0.85 3.56
N SER A 137 4.39 0.28 2.53
CA SER A 137 5.55 -0.61 2.61
C SER A 137 6.90 0.08 2.46
N TYR A 138 7.18 1.07 3.31
CA TYR A 138 8.42 1.85 3.28
C TYR A 138 9.69 1.02 3.24
N ILE A 139 9.77 -0.02 4.06
CA ILE A 139 10.98 -0.84 4.12
C ILE A 139 11.18 -1.68 2.86
N ASN A 140 10.09 -2.15 2.25
CA ASN A 140 10.17 -2.93 1.01
C ASN A 140 10.54 -2.01 -0.16
N ALA A 141 10.02 -0.78 -0.16
CA ALA A 141 10.36 0.26 -1.12
C ALA A 141 11.84 0.68 -1.02
N LEU A 142 12.34 0.93 0.19
CA LEU A 142 13.76 1.28 0.43
C LEU A 142 14.74 0.17 0.01
N GLN A 143 14.31 -1.08 0.09
CA GLN A 143 15.11 -2.23 -0.33
C GLN A 143 15.05 -2.46 -1.85
N GLN A 144 14.20 -1.73 -2.59
CA GLN A 144 13.89 -2.00 -4.00
C GLN A 144 13.60 -3.49 -4.23
N GLY A 145 12.86 -4.09 -3.28
CA GLY A 145 12.61 -5.51 -3.22
C GLY A 145 11.14 -5.87 -3.46
N PRO A 146 10.79 -7.16 -3.39
CA PRO A 146 9.39 -7.56 -3.41
C PRO A 146 8.65 -7.04 -2.17
N ASN A 147 7.34 -6.83 -2.31
CA ASN A 147 6.47 -6.50 -1.20
C ASN A 147 6.17 -7.76 -0.38
N TYR A 148 6.08 -7.64 0.95
CA TYR A 148 5.85 -8.76 1.86
C TYR A 148 4.62 -8.50 2.74
N ALA A 149 3.80 -9.52 2.95
CA ALA A 149 2.65 -9.46 3.84
C ALA A 149 2.31 -10.82 4.45
N ILE A 150 1.54 -10.79 5.54
CA ILE A 150 0.96 -11.99 6.15
C ILE A 150 -0.43 -12.22 5.56
N GLY A 151 -0.62 -13.36 4.92
CA GLY A 151 -1.91 -13.82 4.38
C GLY A 151 -2.48 -15.01 5.13
N GLN A 152 -3.65 -15.48 4.68
CA GLN A 152 -4.32 -16.67 5.19
C GLN A 152 -3.46 -17.93 4.98
N LEU A 153 -3.39 -18.80 6.01
CA LEU A 153 -2.82 -20.14 5.92
C LEU A 153 -3.87 -21.18 6.36
N ASN A 154 -4.43 -21.99 5.46
CA ASN A 154 -5.30 -23.13 5.77
C ASN A 154 -6.36 -22.89 6.89
N ASN A 155 -7.05 -21.74 6.87
CA ASN A 155 -8.00 -21.30 7.91
C ASN A 155 -7.41 -21.12 9.34
N SER A 156 -6.09 -21.15 9.48
CA SER A 156 -5.37 -20.80 10.71
C SER A 156 -5.27 -19.28 10.87
N VAL A 157 -5.43 -18.82 12.11
CA VAL A 157 -5.27 -17.41 12.50
C VAL A 157 -3.79 -16.99 12.46
N ILE A 158 -2.85 -17.93 12.55
CA ILE A 158 -1.40 -17.67 12.59
C ILE A 158 -0.94 -16.88 11.34
N GLY A 159 -1.53 -17.21 10.19
CA GLY A 159 -1.16 -16.68 8.88
C GLY A 159 0.14 -17.26 8.31
N GLN A 160 0.46 -16.91 7.07
CA GLN A 160 1.72 -17.25 6.39
C GLN A 160 2.34 -16.02 5.75
N LEU A 161 3.68 -16.01 5.66
CA LEU A 161 4.41 -14.96 4.96
C LEU A 161 4.34 -15.16 3.45
N LEU A 162 3.77 -14.17 2.76
CA LEU A 162 3.70 -14.09 1.30
C LEU A 162 4.61 -12.97 0.79
N LYS A 163 5.10 -13.13 -0.44
CA LYS A 163 5.86 -12.10 -1.17
C LYS A 163 5.27 -11.84 -2.54
N SER A 164 5.42 -10.61 -3.04
CA SER A 164 5.04 -10.25 -4.40
C SER A 164 5.91 -10.97 -5.43
N THR A 165 5.32 -11.26 -6.58
CA THR A 165 6.02 -11.84 -7.73
C THR A 165 6.02 -10.85 -8.91
N ALA A 166 6.77 -11.17 -9.96
CA ALA A 166 6.78 -10.37 -11.19
C ALA A 166 5.53 -10.60 -12.07
N LEU A 167 4.64 -11.52 -11.69
CA LEU A 167 3.44 -11.83 -12.44
C LEU A 167 2.29 -10.93 -11.97
N ALA A 168 1.47 -10.46 -12.91
CA ALA A 168 0.21 -9.80 -12.61
C ALA A 168 -0.70 -10.72 -11.78
N CYS A 169 -1.57 -10.12 -10.97
CA CYS A 169 -2.62 -10.87 -10.31
C CYS A 169 -3.51 -11.54 -11.39
N PRO A 170 -3.87 -12.83 -11.23
CA PRO A 170 -4.76 -13.48 -12.19
C PRO A 170 -6.19 -12.93 -12.15
N ALA A 171 -6.57 -12.25 -11.07
CA ALA A 171 -7.87 -11.65 -10.88
C ALA A 171 -7.84 -10.14 -11.14
N THR A 172 -8.87 -9.62 -11.79
CA THR A 172 -9.09 -8.17 -11.99
C THR A 172 -9.75 -7.53 -10.77
N GLY A 173 -9.81 -6.20 -10.73
CA GLY A 173 -10.26 -5.46 -9.55
C GLY A 173 -11.61 -5.91 -8.98
N ASP A 174 -12.58 -6.13 -9.85
CA ASP A 174 -13.93 -6.58 -9.48
C ASP A 174 -14.03 -8.06 -9.10
N GLU A 175 -13.07 -8.88 -9.52
CA GLU A 175 -12.99 -10.28 -9.12
C GLU A 175 -12.43 -10.45 -7.70
N ILE A 176 -11.84 -9.39 -7.13
CA ILE A 176 -11.35 -9.39 -5.74
C ILE A 176 -12.52 -9.17 -4.78
N VAL A 177 -12.91 -10.25 -4.10
CA VAL A 177 -14.07 -10.25 -3.21
C VAL A 177 -13.71 -10.28 -1.73
N SER A 178 -12.44 -10.54 -1.37
CA SER A 178 -12.01 -10.52 0.02
C SER A 178 -10.57 -10.07 0.21
N ARG A 179 -10.27 -9.56 1.42
CA ARG A 179 -8.91 -9.18 1.82
C ARG A 179 -8.59 -9.64 3.24
N TYR A 180 -7.34 -10.02 3.45
CA TYR A 180 -6.78 -10.42 4.74
C TYR A 180 -5.97 -9.28 5.34
N MET A 181 -6.42 -8.75 6.47
CA MET A 181 -5.83 -7.61 7.16
C MET A 181 -5.28 -8.02 8.52
N SER A 182 -4.09 -8.62 8.52
CA SER A 182 -3.51 -9.27 9.70
C SER A 182 -3.38 -8.37 10.95
N GLN A 183 -3.16 -7.06 10.78
CA GLN A 183 -3.09 -6.08 11.87
C GLN A 183 -4.43 -5.80 12.55
N LYS A 184 -5.55 -6.05 11.88
CA LYS A 184 -6.88 -5.75 12.42
C LYS A 184 -7.14 -6.62 13.67
N VAL A 185 -7.63 -5.99 14.72
CA VAL A 185 -7.99 -6.66 15.97
C VAL A 185 -9.43 -7.17 15.84
N VAL A 186 -9.58 -8.46 15.54
CA VAL A 186 -10.89 -9.13 15.43
C VAL A 186 -10.93 -10.42 16.25
N SER A 187 -12.14 -10.83 16.64
CA SER A 187 -12.39 -12.15 17.22
C SER A 187 -12.41 -13.20 16.12
N GLY A 188 -11.33 -13.96 15.96
CA GLY A 188 -11.20 -15.01 14.95
C GLY A 188 -10.30 -14.61 13.79
N ASN A 189 -10.74 -14.89 12.56
CA ASN A 189 -9.93 -14.73 11.36
C ASN A 189 -9.97 -13.28 10.83
N PRO A 190 -8.84 -12.58 10.62
CA PRO A 190 -8.81 -11.21 10.12
C PRO A 190 -9.04 -11.10 8.59
N CYS A 191 -10.02 -11.85 8.11
CA CYS A 191 -10.49 -11.82 6.73
C CYS A 191 -11.79 -11.03 6.65
N GLU A 192 -11.91 -10.16 5.65
CA GLU A 192 -13.13 -9.40 5.40
C GLU A 192 -13.52 -9.38 3.92
N SER A 193 -14.81 -9.20 3.66
CA SER A 193 -15.31 -8.89 2.32
C SER A 193 -14.70 -7.58 1.85
N PHE A 194 -14.27 -7.57 0.60
CA PHE A 194 -13.70 -6.39 -0.03
C PHE A 194 -14.44 -6.13 -1.34
N SER A 195 -14.62 -4.85 -1.62
CA SER A 195 -15.09 -4.34 -2.90
C SER A 195 -14.36 -3.04 -3.15
N ILE A 196 -14.03 -2.76 -4.41
CA ILE A 196 -13.42 -1.50 -4.77
C ILE A 196 -14.45 -0.38 -4.56
N ASP A 197 -14.03 0.69 -3.89
CA ASP A 197 -14.86 1.88 -3.73
C ASP A 197 -15.04 2.53 -5.12
N LYS A 198 -16.25 2.43 -5.66
CA LYS A 198 -16.67 3.10 -6.91
C LYS A 198 -17.39 4.41 -6.58
N GLN A 199 -16.99 5.50 -7.21
CA GLN A 199 -17.65 6.80 -7.10
C GLN A 199 -18.08 7.29 -8.48
N PRO A 200 -19.25 7.93 -8.65
CA PRO A 200 -19.65 8.44 -9.96
C PRO A 200 -18.65 9.49 -10.45
N ALA A 201 -18.27 9.42 -11.72
CA ALA A 201 -17.40 10.39 -12.35
C ALA A 201 -18.08 11.76 -12.45
N ASP A 202 -17.31 12.85 -12.29
CA ASP A 202 -17.84 14.19 -12.53
C ASP A 202 -17.83 14.46 -14.05
N SER A 203 -19.02 14.39 -14.66
CA SER A 203 -19.26 14.66 -16.07
C SER A 203 -19.57 16.13 -16.36
N SER A 204 -19.46 17.04 -15.39
CA SER A 204 -19.79 18.46 -15.60
C SER A 204 -18.90 19.15 -16.62
N CYS A 205 -17.68 18.65 -16.84
CA CYS A 205 -16.76 19.14 -17.87
C CYS A 205 -16.78 18.34 -19.19
N LEU A 206 -17.55 17.24 -19.24
CA LEU A 206 -17.50 16.28 -20.33
C LEU A 206 -18.12 16.80 -21.62
N VAL A 207 -19.12 17.68 -21.54
CA VAL A 207 -19.95 18.03 -22.70
C VAL A 207 -20.11 19.54 -22.87
N GLY A 208 -19.60 20.05 -23.99
CA GLY A 208 -19.99 21.33 -24.58
C GLY A 208 -21.17 21.10 -25.52
N VAL A 209 -22.23 21.91 -25.38
CA VAL A 209 -23.44 21.76 -26.20
C VAL A 209 -23.77 23.08 -26.86
N THR A 210 -23.86 23.07 -28.18
CA THR A 210 -24.33 24.20 -28.98
C THR A 210 -25.62 23.80 -29.69
N ALA A 211 -26.72 24.47 -29.37
CA ALA A 211 -27.95 24.35 -30.14
C ALA A 211 -27.75 25.09 -31.47
N LEU A 212 -27.77 24.35 -32.57
CA LEU A 212 -27.63 24.90 -33.90
C LEU A 212 -28.95 25.57 -34.31
N GLY A 213 -28.91 26.89 -34.48
CA GLY A 213 -30.04 27.65 -34.99
C GLY A 213 -30.31 27.32 -36.46
N ASN A 214 -31.51 27.66 -36.93
CA ASN A 214 -31.84 27.55 -38.34
C ASN A 214 -31.57 28.90 -39.03
N PRO A 215 -30.46 29.05 -39.80
CA PRO A 215 -30.14 30.29 -40.48
C PRO A 215 -31.20 30.69 -41.51
N LEU A 216 -31.99 29.73 -42.02
CA LEU A 216 -33.11 29.99 -42.93
C LEU A 216 -34.30 30.66 -42.22
N LEU A 217 -34.42 30.49 -40.90
CA LEU A 217 -35.44 31.08 -40.05
C LEU A 217 -34.92 32.29 -39.24
N GLY A 218 -33.66 32.70 -39.46
CA GLY A 218 -33.02 33.78 -38.71
C GLY A 218 -32.81 33.47 -37.22
N ILE A 219 -32.73 32.18 -36.87
CA ILE A 219 -32.45 31.72 -35.51
C ILE A 219 -30.95 31.48 -35.42
N ASP A 220 -30.26 32.25 -34.56
CA ASP A 220 -28.83 32.08 -34.31
C ASP A 220 -28.55 30.84 -33.45
N SER A 221 -27.33 30.30 -33.54
CA SER A 221 -26.88 29.24 -32.65
C SER A 221 -26.74 29.75 -31.21
N ALA A 222 -27.09 28.90 -30.25
CA ALA A 222 -27.01 29.21 -28.84
C ALA A 222 -26.11 28.19 -28.12
N GLN A 223 -25.04 28.67 -27.51
CA GLN A 223 -24.20 27.84 -26.66
C GLN A 223 -24.92 27.59 -25.32
N LEU A 224 -25.23 26.33 -25.03
CA LEU A 224 -25.92 25.90 -23.82
C LEU A 224 -24.94 25.49 -22.72
N SER A 225 -23.78 24.96 -23.10
CA SER A 225 -22.71 24.54 -22.19
C SER A 225 -21.36 24.64 -22.89
N GLN A 226 -20.29 24.84 -22.12
CA GLN A 226 -18.90 24.78 -22.59
C GLN A 226 -18.21 23.59 -21.94
N SER A 227 -17.49 22.79 -22.73
CA SER A 227 -16.58 21.76 -22.23
C SER A 227 -15.41 22.41 -21.49
N CYS A 228 -14.84 21.70 -20.50
CA CYS A 228 -13.60 22.11 -19.85
C CYS A 228 -12.49 21.07 -20.03
N SER A 229 -11.25 21.55 -20.14
CA SER A 229 -10.03 20.73 -20.07
C SER A 229 -9.57 20.48 -18.64
N ASP A 230 -9.95 21.37 -17.71
CA ASP A 230 -9.45 21.38 -16.34
C ASP A 230 -10.54 20.94 -15.35
N CYS A 231 -10.19 19.99 -14.49
CA CYS A 231 -11.08 19.49 -13.44
C CYS A 231 -11.09 20.41 -12.21
N LYS A 232 -12.17 20.33 -11.42
CA LYS A 232 -12.29 21.05 -10.15
C LYS A 232 -11.21 20.62 -9.17
N THR A 233 -10.89 21.49 -8.20
CA THR A 233 -9.92 21.16 -7.14
C THR A 233 -10.30 19.86 -6.42
N GLY A 234 -9.36 18.91 -6.33
CA GLY A 234 -9.58 17.57 -5.77
C GLY A 234 -9.96 16.51 -6.80
N TYR A 235 -10.04 16.87 -8.09
CA TYR A 235 -10.27 15.96 -9.20
C TYR A 235 -9.11 16.02 -10.21
N GLU A 236 -8.87 14.91 -10.89
CA GLU A 236 -7.87 14.73 -11.95
C GLU A 236 -8.57 14.39 -13.27
N SER A 237 -8.06 14.96 -14.36
CA SER A 237 -8.55 14.70 -15.70
C SER A 237 -8.15 13.29 -16.14
N GLN A 238 -9.12 12.55 -16.68
CA GLN A 238 -8.93 11.23 -17.28
C GLN A 238 -8.83 11.33 -18.81
N GLY A 239 -8.32 12.45 -19.32
CA GLY A 239 -8.20 12.74 -20.76
C GLY A 239 -7.49 11.63 -21.54
N ASP A 240 -6.43 11.06 -20.97
CA ASP A 240 -5.67 9.97 -21.61
C ASP A 240 -6.52 8.73 -21.92
N ILE A 241 -7.45 8.38 -21.03
CA ILE A 241 -8.37 7.24 -21.21
C ILE A 241 -9.43 7.63 -22.22
N LEU A 242 -9.97 8.85 -22.11
CA LEU A 242 -10.98 9.33 -23.04
C LEU A 242 -10.44 9.36 -24.47
N ASP A 243 -9.24 9.88 -24.69
CA ASP A 243 -8.57 9.95 -26.00
C ASP A 243 -8.38 8.58 -26.66
N LEU A 244 -8.20 7.51 -25.85
CA LEU A 244 -8.10 6.14 -26.34
C LEU A 244 -9.42 5.65 -26.96
N TYR A 245 -10.56 6.01 -26.36
CA TYR A 245 -11.90 5.57 -26.77
C TYR A 245 -12.64 6.60 -27.64
N LEU A 246 -12.15 7.84 -27.71
CA LEU A 246 -12.78 8.97 -28.40
C LEU A 246 -13.19 8.66 -29.84
N PRO A 247 -12.37 7.99 -30.69
CA PRO A 247 -12.80 7.66 -32.05
C PRO A 247 -14.02 6.75 -32.11
N GLN A 248 -14.18 5.84 -31.15
CA GLN A 248 -15.31 4.91 -31.09
C GLN A 248 -16.55 5.61 -30.52
N VAL A 249 -16.34 6.45 -29.50
CA VAL A 249 -17.38 7.28 -28.88
C VAL A 249 -17.98 8.25 -29.90
N GLU A 250 -17.17 8.96 -30.70
CA GLU A 250 -17.66 9.91 -31.71
C GLU A 250 -18.52 9.24 -32.78
N ILE A 251 -18.10 8.07 -33.26
CA ILE A 251 -18.85 7.32 -34.28
C ILE A 251 -20.23 6.90 -33.73
N LEU A 252 -20.25 6.33 -32.54
CA LEU A 252 -21.48 5.87 -31.91
C LEU A 252 -22.39 7.05 -31.52
N LEU A 253 -21.82 8.15 -31.02
CA LEU A 253 -22.54 9.37 -30.68
C LEU A 253 -23.20 10.00 -31.91
N ASN A 254 -22.46 10.18 -33.02
CA ASN A 254 -23.00 10.75 -34.25
C ASN A 254 -24.11 9.87 -34.84
N THR A 255 -23.90 8.55 -34.87
CA THR A 255 -24.92 7.59 -35.33
C THR A 255 -26.20 7.68 -34.48
N THR A 256 -26.04 7.87 -33.18
CA THR A 256 -27.16 7.98 -32.23
C THR A 256 -27.90 9.30 -32.39
N LEU A 257 -27.17 10.42 -32.52
CA LEU A 257 -27.76 11.73 -32.76
C LEU A 257 -28.52 11.77 -34.10
N ASP A 258 -27.98 11.19 -35.17
CA ASP A 258 -28.65 11.07 -36.46
C ASP A 258 -29.96 10.26 -36.35
N ALA A 259 -29.93 9.13 -35.65
CA ALA A 259 -31.13 8.32 -35.40
C ALA A 259 -32.20 9.09 -34.62
N LEU A 260 -31.81 9.82 -33.58
CA LEU A 260 -32.71 10.65 -32.78
C LEU A 260 -33.21 11.89 -33.55
N ALA A 261 -32.43 12.42 -34.48
CA ALA A 261 -32.82 13.51 -35.37
C ALA A 261 -33.90 13.04 -36.36
N VAL A 262 -33.77 11.84 -36.92
CA VAL A 262 -34.80 11.22 -37.80
C VAL A 262 -36.14 11.06 -37.07
N LEU A 263 -36.09 10.76 -35.76
CA LEU A 263 -37.28 10.65 -34.91
C LEU A 263 -37.83 12.02 -34.46
N GLY A 264 -37.19 13.13 -34.83
CA GLY A 264 -37.60 14.48 -34.45
C GLY A 264 -37.35 14.82 -32.98
N ILE A 265 -36.51 14.04 -32.28
CA ILE A 265 -36.26 14.18 -30.84
C ILE A 265 -35.11 15.16 -30.57
N ALA A 266 -34.06 15.11 -31.40
CA ALA A 266 -32.91 16.02 -31.31
C ALA A 266 -32.49 16.48 -32.71
N ALA A 267 -33.21 17.46 -33.25
CA ALA A 267 -32.75 18.15 -34.45
C ALA A 267 -31.82 19.30 -34.03
N ASN A 268 -30.61 19.33 -34.62
CA ASN A 268 -29.70 20.48 -34.62
C ASN A 268 -28.97 20.74 -33.29
N VAL A 269 -28.20 19.76 -32.81
CA VAL A 269 -27.30 19.94 -31.66
C VAL A 269 -25.89 19.56 -32.09
N ASP A 270 -24.94 20.42 -31.81
CA ASP A 270 -23.52 20.15 -31.94
C ASP A 270 -22.94 19.86 -30.56
N VAL A 271 -22.17 18.78 -30.45
CA VAL A 271 -21.65 18.25 -29.19
C VAL A 271 -20.13 18.22 -29.24
N GLU A 272 -19.51 19.00 -28.36
CA GLU A 272 -18.06 19.03 -28.18
C GLU A 272 -17.68 18.22 -26.93
N LEU A 273 -16.72 17.31 -27.06
CA LEU A 273 -16.25 16.48 -25.95
C LEU A 273 -15.14 17.20 -25.19
N GLY A 274 -15.29 17.27 -23.87
CA GLY A 274 -14.29 17.77 -22.92
C GLY A 274 -13.64 16.65 -22.13
N SER A 275 -13.22 16.93 -20.89
CA SER A 275 -12.60 15.94 -20.01
C SER A 275 -13.59 15.32 -19.02
N VAL A 276 -13.43 14.01 -18.75
CA VAL A 276 -14.05 13.34 -17.59
C VAL A 276 -13.14 13.53 -16.37
N CYS A 277 -13.75 13.90 -15.24
CA CYS A 277 -13.03 14.17 -14.00
C CYS A 277 -13.27 13.10 -12.95
N CYS A 278 -12.20 12.52 -12.42
CA CYS A 278 -12.23 11.57 -11.30
C CYS A 278 -11.60 12.17 -10.05
N PRO A 279 -12.06 11.85 -8.83
CA PRO A 279 -11.39 12.25 -7.61
C PRO A 279 -9.90 11.86 -7.61
N GLN A 280 -9.04 12.68 -7.01
CA GLN A 280 -7.60 12.38 -6.90
C GLN A 280 -7.36 10.97 -6.32
N GLY A 281 -6.49 10.20 -6.98
CA GLY A 281 -6.16 8.82 -6.59
C GLY A 281 -7.16 7.75 -7.08
N THR A 282 -8.12 8.13 -7.92
CA THR A 282 -9.03 7.20 -8.62
C THR A 282 -8.85 7.31 -10.13
N ARG A 283 -9.22 6.24 -10.86
CA ARG A 283 -9.15 6.16 -12.32
C ARG A 283 -10.54 5.85 -12.89
N LEU A 284 -10.83 6.29 -14.11
CA LEU A 284 -12.07 5.89 -14.80
C LEU A 284 -12.10 4.37 -14.97
N GLU A 285 -13.24 3.77 -14.66
CA GLU A 285 -13.48 2.34 -14.84
C GLU A 285 -13.50 1.98 -16.35
N GLU A 286 -12.63 1.05 -16.74
CA GLU A 286 -12.47 0.55 -18.11
C GLU A 286 -13.17 -0.81 -18.28
N ASP A 287 -14.51 -0.77 -18.26
CA ASP A 287 -15.33 -1.95 -18.52
C ASP A 287 -15.45 -2.26 -20.02
N GLU A 288 -15.90 -3.48 -20.34
CA GLU A 288 -16.17 -3.91 -21.73
C GLU A 288 -17.14 -2.97 -22.47
N ASN A 289 -18.02 -2.29 -21.73
CA ASN A 289 -19.04 -1.38 -22.26
C ASN A 289 -18.74 0.10 -22.00
N ILE A 290 -17.46 0.47 -21.81
CA ILE A 290 -17.07 1.87 -21.52
C ILE A 290 -17.55 2.83 -22.62
N VAL A 291 -17.54 2.40 -23.89
CA VAL A 291 -17.95 3.23 -25.03
C VAL A 291 -19.45 3.52 -24.98
N GLU A 292 -20.30 2.50 -24.79
CA GLU A 292 -21.75 2.75 -24.71
C GLU A 292 -22.12 3.55 -23.46
N THR A 293 -21.44 3.28 -22.34
CA THR A 293 -21.66 4.00 -21.08
C THR A 293 -21.28 5.48 -21.18
N LEU A 294 -20.17 5.78 -21.86
CA LEU A 294 -19.75 7.16 -22.15
C LEU A 294 -20.77 7.86 -23.05
N VAL A 295 -21.20 7.22 -24.14
CA VAL A 295 -22.21 7.80 -25.05
C VAL A 295 -23.53 8.05 -24.32
N PHE A 296 -23.99 7.11 -23.49
CA PHE A 296 -25.18 7.32 -22.67
C PHE A 296 -25.03 8.52 -21.73
N THR A 297 -23.88 8.63 -21.04
CA THR A 297 -23.59 9.74 -20.12
C THR A 297 -23.55 11.09 -20.84
N ILE A 298 -22.97 11.13 -22.05
CA ILE A 298 -22.94 12.32 -22.91
C ILE A 298 -24.38 12.71 -23.30
N LEU A 299 -25.16 11.76 -23.83
CA LEU A 299 -26.54 12.02 -24.25
C LEU A 299 -27.41 12.46 -23.07
N GLN A 300 -27.33 11.78 -21.93
CA GLN A 300 -28.07 12.17 -20.74
C GLN A 300 -27.78 13.63 -20.33
N THR A 301 -26.51 14.04 -20.38
CA THR A 301 -26.08 15.40 -20.07
C THR A 301 -26.60 16.40 -21.11
N THR A 302 -26.46 16.09 -22.40
CA THR A 302 -26.95 16.93 -23.52
C THR A 302 -28.45 17.13 -23.48
N PHE A 303 -29.23 16.06 -23.31
CA PHE A 303 -30.69 16.12 -23.29
C PHE A 303 -31.21 16.83 -22.04
N LYS A 304 -30.55 16.65 -20.88
CA LYS A 304 -30.86 17.41 -19.67
C LYS A 304 -30.67 18.92 -19.88
N LEU A 305 -29.64 19.34 -20.60
CA LEU A 305 -29.42 20.75 -20.96
C LEU A 305 -30.50 21.29 -21.92
N LEU A 306 -31.06 20.43 -22.78
CA LEU A 306 -32.18 20.76 -23.66
C LEU A 306 -33.55 20.69 -22.96
N GLY A 307 -33.59 20.29 -21.68
CA GLY A 307 -34.83 20.11 -20.93
C GLY A 307 -35.63 18.87 -21.34
N ILE A 308 -34.99 17.92 -22.03
CA ILE A 308 -35.60 16.65 -22.44
C ILE A 308 -35.17 15.57 -21.45
N ASP A 309 -36.15 14.85 -20.91
CA ASP A 309 -35.89 13.72 -20.02
C ASP A 309 -35.58 12.47 -20.84
N LEU A 310 -34.31 12.07 -20.85
CA LEU A 310 -33.83 10.92 -21.60
C LEU A 310 -34.29 9.59 -20.98
N ILE A 311 -34.43 9.51 -19.65
CA ILE A 311 -34.72 8.27 -18.92
C ILE A 311 -36.22 7.98 -18.93
N ASN A 312 -37.07 9.00 -18.84
CA ASN A 312 -38.51 8.79 -18.79
C ASN A 312 -39.17 8.77 -20.18
N ASN A 313 -38.40 8.87 -21.26
CA ASN A 313 -38.91 8.84 -22.63
C ASN A 313 -38.69 7.47 -23.27
N GLU A 314 -39.77 6.69 -23.36
CA GLU A 314 -39.74 5.31 -23.85
C GLU A 314 -39.24 5.20 -25.31
N LEU A 315 -39.54 6.18 -26.17
CA LEU A 315 -39.04 6.24 -27.54
C LEU A 315 -37.51 6.38 -27.58
N ILE A 316 -36.95 7.22 -26.70
CA ILE A 316 -35.50 7.44 -26.63
C ILE A 316 -34.83 6.15 -26.13
N ILE A 317 -35.33 5.56 -25.03
CA ILE A 317 -34.75 4.33 -24.48
C ILE A 317 -34.80 3.17 -25.49
N GLN A 318 -35.92 2.97 -26.19
CA GLN A 318 -36.02 1.92 -27.21
C GLN A 318 -35.05 2.17 -28.37
N THR A 319 -34.85 3.42 -28.77
CA THR A 319 -33.89 3.78 -29.83
C THR A 319 -32.45 3.52 -29.39
N LEU A 320 -32.10 3.88 -28.15
CA LEU A 320 -30.79 3.61 -27.58
C LEU A 320 -30.52 2.11 -27.45
N ALA A 321 -31.50 1.34 -26.98
CA ALA A 321 -31.39 -0.11 -26.87
C ALA A 321 -31.20 -0.80 -28.24
N LEU A 322 -31.82 -0.29 -29.31
CA LEU A 322 -31.61 -0.77 -30.68
C LEU A 322 -30.18 -0.53 -31.18
N LEU A 323 -29.50 0.49 -30.65
CA LEU A 323 -28.12 0.83 -30.95
C LEU A 323 -27.13 0.16 -29.98
N GLY A 324 -27.60 -0.69 -29.06
CA GLY A 324 -26.78 -1.35 -28.04
C GLY A 324 -26.42 -0.47 -26.85
N ILE A 325 -26.99 0.73 -26.74
CA ILE A 325 -26.70 1.68 -25.66
C ILE A 325 -27.67 1.44 -24.51
N GLU A 326 -27.16 0.88 -23.42
CA GLU A 326 -27.91 0.68 -22.18
C GLU A 326 -27.72 1.86 -21.20
N PRO A 327 -28.70 2.09 -20.29
CA PRO A 327 -28.51 3.06 -19.21
C PRO A 327 -27.34 2.69 -18.31
N GLY A 328 -26.32 3.55 -18.29
CA GLY A 328 -25.11 3.36 -17.49
C GLY A 328 -24.65 4.65 -16.83
N VAL A 329 -23.79 4.52 -15.82
CA VAL A 329 -23.11 5.65 -15.17
C VAL A 329 -21.62 5.35 -15.22
N THR A 330 -20.82 6.33 -15.63
CA THR A 330 -19.37 6.19 -15.54
C THR A 330 -18.91 6.30 -14.09
N TYR A 331 -18.16 5.31 -13.62
CA TYR A 331 -17.58 5.31 -12.29
C TYR A 331 -16.06 5.55 -12.34
N CYS A 332 -15.57 6.13 -11.27
CA CYS A 332 -14.16 6.20 -10.94
C CYS A 332 -13.89 5.18 -9.83
N GLU A 333 -12.89 4.35 -10.03
CA GLU A 333 -12.48 3.31 -9.09
C GLU A 333 -11.10 3.59 -8.50
N THR A 334 -10.86 3.07 -7.30
CA THR A 334 -9.55 3.20 -6.65
C THR A 334 -8.55 2.24 -7.30
N THR A 335 -7.41 2.76 -7.76
CA THR A 335 -6.42 1.97 -8.49
C THR A 335 -5.72 0.96 -7.58
N LEU A 336 -5.95 -0.33 -7.84
CA LEU A 336 -5.32 -1.46 -7.16
C LEU A 336 -4.32 -2.16 -8.08
N ASN A 337 -3.08 -1.70 -8.06
CA ASN A 337 -1.99 -2.37 -8.78
C ASN A 337 -1.60 -3.67 -8.06
N LEU A 338 -2.31 -4.75 -8.37
CA LEU A 338 -2.12 -6.05 -7.75
C LEU A 338 -1.14 -6.92 -8.54
N THR A 339 -0.21 -7.52 -7.80
CA THR A 339 0.70 -8.55 -8.29
C THR A 339 0.37 -9.88 -7.62
N ARG A 340 0.65 -10.99 -8.29
CA ARG A 340 0.46 -12.30 -7.69
C ARG A 340 1.39 -12.45 -6.48
N ALA A 341 0.85 -12.93 -5.37
CA ALA A 341 1.62 -13.26 -4.19
C ALA A 341 1.95 -14.76 -4.12
N GLY A 342 3.15 -15.10 -3.65
CA GLY A 342 3.57 -16.48 -3.44
C GLY A 342 4.11 -16.69 -2.02
N PRO A 343 4.00 -17.90 -1.45
CA PRO A 343 4.54 -18.18 -0.12
C PRO A 343 6.05 -18.05 -0.12
N VAL A 344 6.58 -17.43 0.92
CA VAL A 344 8.02 -17.47 1.21
C VAL A 344 8.33 -18.85 1.75
N ILE A 345 9.24 -19.59 1.12
CA ILE A 345 9.56 -20.97 1.51
C ILE A 345 10.85 -21.00 2.34
N ASN A 346 10.84 -21.78 3.41
CA ASN A 346 12.06 -22.07 4.16
C ASN A 346 12.93 -23.05 3.36
N THR A 347 14.14 -22.61 2.99
CA THR A 347 15.06 -23.41 2.16
C THR A 347 15.56 -24.70 2.83
N VAL A 348 15.44 -24.81 4.15
CA VAL A 348 15.85 -26.01 4.91
C VAL A 348 14.74 -27.06 4.96
N THR A 349 13.48 -26.64 5.14
CA THR A 349 12.35 -27.57 5.33
C THR A 349 11.49 -27.75 4.09
N GLY A 350 11.55 -26.83 3.12
CA GLY A 350 10.68 -26.84 1.94
C GLY A 350 9.23 -26.41 2.22
N GLU A 351 8.92 -26.02 3.46
CA GLU A 351 7.60 -25.58 3.90
C GLU A 351 7.47 -24.05 3.93
N PRO A 352 6.24 -23.50 3.99
CA PRO A 352 6.04 -22.07 4.22
C PRO A 352 6.85 -21.55 5.40
N ALA A 353 7.45 -20.38 5.22
CA ALA A 353 8.15 -19.68 6.27
C ALA A 353 7.21 -19.47 7.46
N LEU A 354 7.77 -19.56 8.67
CA LEU A 354 7.05 -19.43 9.95
C LEU A 354 6.14 -20.61 10.32
N ASN A 355 5.88 -21.58 9.43
CA ASN A 355 4.98 -22.71 9.71
C ASN A 355 5.38 -23.57 10.93
N ASN A 356 6.69 -23.61 11.24
CA ASN A 356 7.23 -24.37 12.37
C ASN A 356 7.10 -23.65 13.73
N LEU A 357 6.63 -22.39 13.73
CA LEU A 357 6.52 -21.57 14.93
C LEU A 357 5.13 -21.69 15.53
N LEU A 358 5.05 -21.92 16.84
CA LEU A 358 3.78 -22.22 17.50
C LEU A 358 3.38 -21.12 18.50
N PRO A 359 2.14 -20.59 18.42
CA PRO A 359 1.60 -19.73 19.46
C PRO A 359 1.33 -20.53 20.76
N PRO A 360 1.24 -19.88 21.94
CA PRO A 360 1.30 -18.43 22.13
C PRO A 360 2.72 -17.88 22.06
N PHE A 361 2.89 -16.79 21.32
CA PHE A 361 4.16 -16.06 21.27
C PHE A 361 4.31 -15.15 22.49
N ARG A 362 5.52 -15.08 23.02
CA ARG A 362 5.80 -14.33 24.25
C ARG A 362 7.07 -13.52 24.12
N VAL A 363 7.09 -12.42 24.85
CA VAL A 363 8.28 -11.60 24.99
C VAL A 363 9.10 -12.10 26.17
N SER A 364 10.35 -12.48 25.91
CA SER A 364 11.36 -12.69 26.93
C SER A 364 12.10 -11.38 27.19
N LEU A 365 11.89 -10.83 28.38
CA LEU A 365 12.67 -9.70 28.87
C LEU A 365 14.09 -10.17 29.22
N PRO A 366 15.11 -9.32 29.04
CA PRO A 366 16.46 -9.63 29.47
C PRO A 366 16.46 -9.91 30.99
N SER A 367 16.88 -11.12 31.37
CA SER A 367 16.98 -11.48 32.78
C SER A 367 18.20 -10.78 33.39
N HIS A 368 17.96 -9.82 34.29
CA HIS A 368 19.04 -9.28 35.12
C HIS A 368 19.59 -10.40 36.02
N THR A 369 20.64 -11.09 35.57
CA THR A 369 21.41 -12.03 36.42
C THR A 369 22.39 -11.28 37.33
N SER A 370 22.08 -10.04 37.71
CA SER A 370 22.79 -9.28 38.74
C SER A 370 21.79 -8.63 39.69
N ALA A 371 21.74 -9.20 40.88
CA ALA A 371 21.11 -8.70 42.11
C ALA A 371 19.57 -8.78 42.21
N ASN A 372 19.12 -9.67 43.09
CA ASN A 372 17.94 -9.55 43.96
C ASN A 372 17.28 -8.15 43.97
N SER A 373 16.40 -7.87 43.01
CA SER A 373 15.48 -6.75 43.14
C SER A 373 14.08 -7.21 42.69
N THR A 374 13.27 -7.55 43.68
CA THR A 374 11.83 -7.82 43.55
C THR A 374 11.01 -6.51 43.55
N HIS A 375 11.64 -5.38 43.18
CA HIS A 375 10.97 -4.07 43.18
C HIS A 375 10.89 -3.51 41.77
N TRP A 376 9.69 -3.57 41.20
CA TRP A 376 9.30 -2.73 40.07
C TRP A 376 9.31 -1.27 40.53
N ILE A 377 10.23 -0.47 40.01
CA ILE A 377 10.20 0.98 40.21
C ILE A 377 9.39 1.58 39.07
N SER A 378 8.09 1.78 39.30
CA SER A 378 7.27 2.62 38.44
C SER A 378 7.74 4.06 38.60
N THR A 379 8.51 4.58 37.66
CA THR A 379 8.84 6.00 37.60
C THR A 379 7.68 6.72 36.90
N PRO A 380 6.78 7.42 37.62
CA PRO A 380 5.77 8.22 36.95
C PRO A 380 6.43 9.32 36.11
N PRO A 381 5.82 9.72 34.97
CA PRO A 381 6.30 10.88 34.22
C PRO A 381 6.29 12.10 35.14
N ARG A 382 7.40 12.85 35.16
CA ARG A 382 7.45 14.13 35.87
C ARG A 382 6.50 15.10 35.16
N GLY A 383 5.33 15.36 35.75
CA GLY A 383 4.56 16.55 35.41
C GLY A 383 3.08 16.40 35.02
N GLU A 384 2.38 15.32 35.36
CA GLU A 384 0.91 15.28 35.21
C GLU A 384 0.19 15.31 36.55
N GLY A 385 -0.52 16.43 36.79
CA GLY A 385 -1.77 16.42 37.55
C GLY A 385 -1.74 16.72 39.04
N VAL A 386 -1.16 17.85 39.48
CA VAL A 386 -1.71 18.51 40.68
C VAL A 386 -2.96 19.25 40.22
N ARG A 387 -4.14 18.67 40.44
CA ARG A 387 -5.40 19.43 40.37
C ARG A 387 -5.50 20.35 41.60
N PRO A 388 -6.11 21.54 41.44
CA PRO A 388 -6.09 22.63 42.43
C PRO A 388 -6.71 22.25 43.78
#